data_AF-A0A2A2DKW9-F1
#
_entry.id   AF-A0A2A2DKW9-F1
#
_cell.length_a   1.000
_cell.length_b   1.000
_cell.length_c   1.000
_cell.angle_alpha   90.00
_cell.angle_beta   90.00
_cell.angle_gamma   90.00
#
_symmetry.space_group_name_H-M   'P 1'
#
loop_
_entity.id
_entity.type
_entity.pdbx_description
1 polymer ?
#
loop_
_entity_poly.entity_id
_entity_poly.type
_entity_poly.pdbx_seq_one_letter_code
_entity_poly.pdbx_strand_id
1 'polypeptide(L)'
;MPLYPLDECPDLYVDACVCDEQRNLVFLSAWGRDTVIQEFLARLTLGDAEQGLDQFSIVVDGRSMPVFPNVDLLEKRTTRQFRGTLFGSLLHLWLFDRRCAQPDYANHFAYALRQADENPLVQLWPLVVDLCPLPLLQHWREPVMQVLAEHQMLQPLPGALGSVGAWRLSLQLDVLEPVLGELIRQGYLTTSTSTARAPA
;
A
#
# COMPACT_ATOMS: atom_id res chain seq x y z
N MET A 1 -5.59 18.29 -8.68
CA MET A 1 -4.47 17.48 -8.15
C MET A 1 -3.26 17.76 -9.04
N PRO A 2 -2.05 17.92 -8.47
CA PRO A 2 -0.84 18.11 -9.27
C PRO A 2 -0.56 16.87 -10.12
N LEU A 3 0.06 17.08 -11.29
CA LEU A 3 0.56 16.02 -12.17
C LEU A 3 2.07 16.13 -12.24
N TYR A 4 2.77 15.03 -11.97
CA TYR A 4 4.22 14.94 -11.94
C TYR A 4 4.74 14.17 -13.16
N PRO A 5 5.60 14.74 -14.00
CA PRO A 5 6.12 14.03 -15.16
C PRO A 5 7.17 12.98 -14.76
N LEU A 6 7.36 11.96 -15.60
CA LEU A 6 8.49 11.05 -15.53
C LEU A 6 9.63 11.52 -16.43
N ASP A 7 10.87 11.39 -15.97
CA ASP A 7 12.06 11.75 -16.75
C ASP A 7 12.27 10.79 -17.94
N GLU A 8 12.06 9.49 -17.74
CA GLU A 8 12.36 8.44 -18.72
C GLU A 8 11.24 8.23 -19.75
N CYS A 9 10.04 8.74 -19.46
CA CYS A 9 8.85 8.62 -20.30
C CYS A 9 8.14 9.98 -20.44
N PRO A 10 8.58 10.83 -21.38
CA PRO A 10 7.87 12.05 -21.74
C PRO A 10 6.40 11.72 -22.08
N ASP A 11 5.48 12.61 -21.70
CA ASP A 11 4.02 12.44 -21.84
C ASP A 11 3.36 11.40 -20.90
N LEU A 12 4.08 10.82 -19.96
CA LEU A 12 3.51 10.09 -18.83
C LEU A 12 3.49 10.98 -17.57
N TYR A 13 2.31 11.11 -16.96
CA TYR A 13 2.10 12.00 -15.81
C TYR A 13 1.51 11.23 -14.64
N VAL A 14 2.11 11.37 -13.47
CA VAL A 14 1.70 10.72 -12.22
C VAL A 14 0.85 11.67 -11.39
N ASP A 15 -0.29 11.20 -10.90
CA ASP A 15 -1.11 11.93 -9.92
C ASP A 15 -1.00 11.36 -8.51
N ALA A 16 -0.53 10.12 -8.38
CA ALA A 16 -0.16 9.53 -7.09
C ALA A 16 0.93 8.44 -7.22
N CYS A 17 1.85 8.42 -6.26
CA CYS A 17 2.85 7.37 -6.12
C CYS A 17 3.07 7.08 -4.64
N VAL A 18 3.16 5.80 -4.27
CA VAL A 18 3.53 5.38 -2.92
C VAL A 18 4.70 4.43 -3.01
N CYS A 19 5.74 4.74 -2.24
CA CYS A 19 6.92 3.89 -2.09
C CYS A 19 7.17 3.54 -0.62
N ASP A 20 7.86 2.42 -0.41
CA ASP A 20 8.39 2.04 0.90
C ASP A 20 9.65 2.87 1.28
N GLU A 21 10.29 2.53 2.40
CA GLU A 21 11.48 3.21 2.91
C GLU A 21 12.68 3.15 1.94
N GLN A 22 12.74 2.13 1.08
CA GLN A 22 13.80 1.93 0.11
C GLN A 22 13.47 2.51 -1.27
N ARG A 23 12.32 3.20 -1.38
CA ARG A 23 11.75 3.70 -2.63
C ARG A 23 11.28 2.60 -3.59
N ASN A 24 11.03 1.39 -3.08
CA ASN A 24 10.38 0.36 -3.88
C ASN A 24 8.93 0.77 -4.14
N LEU A 25 8.48 0.57 -5.37
CA LEU A 25 7.14 0.95 -5.79
C LEU A 25 6.09 0.06 -5.10
N VAL A 26 5.19 0.68 -4.34
CA VAL A 26 4.00 0.02 -3.77
C VAL A 26 2.75 0.37 -4.57
N PHE A 27 2.63 1.62 -5.02
CA PHE A 27 1.51 2.08 -5.85
C PHE A 27 1.93 3.20 -6.80
N LEU A 28 1.44 3.16 -8.03
CA LEU A 28 1.54 4.20 -9.04
C LEU A 28 0.17 4.41 -9.67
N SER A 29 -0.23 5.66 -9.79
CA SER A 29 -1.34 6.09 -10.62
C SER A 29 -0.80 7.09 -11.65
N ALA A 30 -0.92 6.73 -12.93
CA ALA A 30 -0.32 7.46 -14.04
C ALA A 30 -1.28 7.61 -15.22
N TRP A 31 -1.11 8.69 -15.97
CA TRP A 31 -1.93 9.09 -17.10
C TRP A 31 -1.07 9.29 -18.32
N GLY A 32 -1.52 8.73 -19.45
CA GLY A 32 -0.79 8.83 -20.70
C GLY A 32 -1.58 8.30 -21.88
N ARG A 33 -1.02 8.47 -23.07
CA ARG A 33 -1.53 7.84 -24.30
C ARG A 33 -1.24 6.34 -24.26
N ASP A 34 -2.06 5.55 -24.96
CA ASP A 34 -1.90 4.08 -24.99
C ASP A 34 -0.48 3.67 -25.40
N THR A 35 0.08 4.25 -26.46
CA THR A 35 1.43 3.92 -26.93
C THR A 35 2.50 4.17 -25.87
N VAL A 36 2.43 5.31 -25.16
CA VAL A 36 3.39 5.68 -24.12
C VAL A 36 3.28 4.73 -22.91
N ILE A 37 2.06 4.37 -22.52
CA ILE A 37 1.85 3.41 -21.43
C ILE A 37 2.32 2.01 -21.81
N GLN A 38 2.06 1.54 -23.03
CA GLN A 38 2.53 0.23 -23.46
C GLN A 38 4.06 0.19 -23.54
N GLU A 39 4.69 1.24 -24.07
CA GLU A 39 6.14 1.36 -24.11
C GLU A 39 6.73 1.35 -22.70
N PHE A 40 6.20 2.16 -21.78
CA PHE A 40 6.65 2.18 -20.38
C PHE A 40 6.58 0.79 -19.74
N LEU A 41 5.45 0.09 -19.87
CA LEU A 41 5.28 -1.26 -19.32
C LEU A 41 6.21 -2.30 -19.97
N ALA A 42 6.43 -2.19 -21.28
CA ALA A 42 7.36 -3.07 -22.00
C ALA A 42 8.79 -2.86 -21.49
N ARG A 43 9.21 -1.60 -21.31
CA ARG A 43 10.52 -1.25 -20.78
C ARG A 43 10.71 -1.75 -19.35
N LEU A 44 9.69 -1.62 -18.48
CA LEU A 44 9.73 -2.22 -17.13
C LEU A 44 9.93 -3.74 -17.20
N THR A 45 9.22 -4.42 -18.11
CA THR A 45 9.34 -5.88 -18.27
C THR A 45 10.73 -6.31 -18.77
N LEU A 46 11.41 -5.45 -19.53
CA LEU A 46 12.76 -5.70 -20.03
C LEU A 46 13.86 -5.52 -18.97
N GLY A 47 13.61 -4.76 -17.88
CA GLY A 47 14.55 -4.57 -16.78
C GLY A 47 15.92 -4.05 -17.24
N ASP A 48 16.99 -4.78 -16.91
CA ASP A 48 18.38 -4.42 -17.26
C ASP A 48 18.74 -4.61 -18.75
N ALA A 49 17.83 -5.15 -19.56
CA ALA A 49 18.09 -5.35 -20.99
C ALA A 49 18.25 -4.00 -21.72
N GLU A 50 18.81 -4.04 -22.93
CA GLU A 50 18.93 -2.84 -23.78
C GLU A 50 17.54 -2.20 -23.99
N GLN A 51 17.42 -0.90 -23.68
CA GLN A 51 16.16 -0.12 -23.66
C GLN A 51 15.18 -0.42 -22.51
N GLY A 52 15.51 -1.32 -21.58
CA GLY A 52 14.69 -1.60 -20.40
C GLY A 52 14.73 -0.51 -19.32
N LEU A 53 13.95 -0.72 -18.26
CA LEU A 53 13.86 0.15 -17.09
C LEU A 53 13.80 -0.70 -15.81
N ASP A 54 14.87 -0.67 -15.02
CA ASP A 54 14.97 -1.23 -13.66
C ASP A 54 14.52 -0.22 -12.58
N GLN A 55 14.60 1.07 -12.90
CA GLN A 55 14.09 2.20 -12.13
C GLN A 55 13.55 3.30 -13.05
N PHE A 56 12.72 4.18 -12.51
CA PHE A 56 12.29 5.41 -13.19
C PHE A 56 12.20 6.56 -12.18
N SER A 57 12.11 7.79 -12.66
CA SER A 57 12.20 8.97 -11.82
C SER A 57 11.03 9.92 -12.02
N ILE A 58 10.38 10.30 -10.92
CA ILE A 58 9.26 11.24 -10.90
C ILE A 58 9.79 12.63 -10.56
N VAL A 59 9.45 13.63 -11.37
CA VAL A 59 9.90 15.01 -11.14
C VAL A 59 8.95 15.71 -10.17
N VAL A 60 9.46 16.00 -8.96
CA VAL A 60 8.73 16.70 -7.89
C VAL A 60 9.47 17.99 -7.55
N ASP A 61 8.82 19.14 -7.72
CA ASP A 61 9.40 20.46 -7.46
C ASP A 61 10.77 20.69 -8.14
N GLY A 62 10.91 20.17 -9.37
CA GLY A 62 12.14 20.25 -10.15
C GLY A 62 13.25 19.28 -9.71
N ARG A 63 12.98 18.38 -8.78
CA ARG A 63 13.91 17.32 -8.33
C ARG A 63 13.46 15.97 -8.86
N SER A 64 14.41 15.19 -9.35
CA SER A 64 14.17 13.83 -9.81
C SER A 64 14.14 12.87 -8.60
N MET A 65 13.00 12.24 -8.36
CA MET A 65 12.81 11.25 -7.29
C MET A 65 12.80 9.84 -7.89
N PRO A 66 13.81 8.99 -7.62
CA PRO A 66 13.85 7.65 -8.18
C PRO A 66 12.85 6.73 -7.50
N VAL A 67 12.33 5.78 -8.27
CA VAL A 67 11.35 4.77 -7.90
C VAL A 67 11.81 3.42 -8.45
N PHE A 68 11.79 2.39 -7.59
CA PHE A 68 12.30 1.06 -7.90
C PHE A 68 11.14 0.05 -8.01
N PRO A 69 10.63 -0.25 -9.20
CA PRO A 69 9.56 -1.23 -9.39
C PRO A 69 10.07 -2.67 -9.25
N ASN A 70 9.44 -3.47 -8.38
CA ASN A 70 9.58 -4.92 -8.41
C ASN A 70 8.53 -5.52 -9.34
N VAL A 71 8.85 -5.63 -10.63
CA VAL A 71 7.91 -6.04 -11.69
C VAL A 71 7.27 -7.40 -11.40
N ASP A 72 8.01 -8.33 -10.79
CA ASP A 72 7.51 -9.66 -10.42
C ASP A 72 6.43 -9.62 -9.34
N LEU A 73 6.28 -8.53 -8.60
CA LEU A 73 5.25 -8.33 -7.58
C LEU A 73 4.14 -7.37 -8.02
N LEU A 74 4.34 -6.62 -9.11
CA LEU A 74 3.38 -5.63 -9.56
C LEU A 74 2.19 -6.29 -10.29
N GLU A 75 1.00 -5.80 -9.95
CA GLU A 75 -0.21 -5.95 -10.74
C GLU A 75 -0.53 -4.66 -11.48
N LYS A 76 -1.24 -4.81 -12.59
CA LYS A 76 -1.66 -3.71 -13.47
C LYS A 76 -3.17 -3.65 -13.56
N ARG A 77 -3.72 -2.43 -13.47
CA ARG A 77 -5.09 -2.13 -13.90
C ARG A 77 -5.07 -0.92 -14.83
N THR A 78 -5.91 -0.95 -15.87
CA THR A 78 -6.03 0.18 -16.79
C THR A 78 -7.49 0.50 -17.08
N THR A 79 -7.83 1.78 -17.07
CA THR A 79 -9.15 2.26 -17.45
C THR A 79 -9.04 3.20 -18.65
N ARG A 80 -9.95 3.04 -19.62
CA ARG A 80 -10.08 3.95 -20.76
C ARG A 80 -11.10 5.04 -20.45
N GLN A 81 -10.67 6.13 -19.82
CA GLN A 81 -11.60 7.16 -19.34
C GLN A 81 -12.06 8.11 -20.45
N PHE A 82 -11.21 8.42 -21.43
CA PHE A 82 -11.57 9.33 -22.53
C PHE A 82 -11.33 8.65 -23.89
N ARG A 83 -12.42 8.26 -24.56
CA ARG A 83 -12.40 7.70 -25.91
C ARG A 83 -12.70 8.79 -26.93
N GLY A 84 -12.03 8.76 -28.08
CA GLY A 84 -12.39 9.59 -29.24
C GLY A 84 -12.04 11.08 -29.11
N THR A 85 -11.02 11.44 -28.32
CA THR A 85 -10.52 12.82 -28.35
C THR A 85 -9.78 13.09 -29.66
N LEU A 86 -9.64 14.37 -30.03
CA LEU A 86 -8.85 14.81 -31.19
C LEU A 86 -7.40 14.30 -31.18
N PHE A 87 -6.88 13.90 -30.01
CA PHE A 87 -5.49 13.48 -29.80
C PHE A 87 -5.34 11.98 -29.46
N GLY A 88 -6.42 11.19 -29.59
CA GLY A 88 -6.43 9.75 -29.28
C GLY A 88 -7.14 9.40 -27.97
N SER A 89 -6.81 8.23 -27.39
CA SER A 89 -7.38 7.78 -26.12
C SER A 89 -6.40 8.01 -24.97
N LEU A 90 -6.87 8.71 -23.93
CA LEU A 90 -6.14 8.86 -22.66
C LEU A 90 -6.48 7.68 -21.75
N LEU A 91 -5.45 7.02 -21.23
CA LEU A 91 -5.57 5.92 -20.30
C LEU A 91 -5.15 6.34 -18.90
N HIS A 92 -5.79 5.70 -17.93
CA HIS A 92 -5.36 5.68 -16.54
C HIS A 92 -4.72 4.34 -16.26
N LEU A 93 -3.45 4.34 -15.87
CA LEU A 93 -2.68 3.17 -15.48
C LEU A 93 -2.51 3.16 -13.97
N TRP A 94 -2.88 2.04 -13.34
CA TRP A 94 -2.47 1.70 -11.99
C TRP A 94 -1.45 0.56 -12.03
N LEU A 95 -0.32 0.76 -11.36
CA LEU A 95 0.61 -0.29 -10.98
C LEU A 95 0.63 -0.39 -9.46
N PHE A 96 0.54 -1.59 -8.91
CA PHE A 96 0.53 -1.76 -7.46
C PHE A 96 1.12 -3.10 -7.06
N ASP A 97 1.77 -3.15 -5.91
CA ASP A 97 2.22 -4.41 -5.34
C ASP A 97 1.02 -5.32 -5.11
N ARG A 98 1.07 -6.57 -5.59
CA ARG A 98 -0.02 -7.55 -5.45
C ARG A 98 -0.48 -7.74 -4.01
N ARG A 99 0.39 -7.49 -3.02
CA ARG A 99 0.09 -7.55 -1.59
C ARG A 99 -0.84 -6.43 -1.12
N CYS A 100 -1.16 -5.47 -1.98
CA CYS A 100 -2.26 -4.52 -1.80
C CYS A 100 -3.65 -5.16 -2.03
N ALA A 101 -3.71 -6.24 -2.81
CA ALA A 101 -4.96 -6.91 -3.21
C ALA A 101 -5.08 -8.31 -2.58
N GLN A 102 -3.99 -9.04 -2.46
CA GLN A 102 -3.92 -10.35 -1.85
C GLN A 102 -2.80 -10.38 -0.80
N PRO A 103 -3.14 -10.39 0.50
CA PRO A 103 -2.16 -10.51 1.56
C PRO A 103 -1.25 -11.74 1.39
N ASP A 104 0.00 -11.60 1.80
CA ASP A 104 0.92 -12.71 1.94
C ASP A 104 0.66 -13.40 3.28
N TYR A 105 -0.24 -14.38 3.26
CA TYR A 105 -0.62 -15.16 4.45
C TYR A 105 0.53 -16.00 5.02
N ALA A 106 1.52 -16.38 4.21
CA ALA A 106 2.65 -17.17 4.69
C ALA A 106 3.60 -16.33 5.53
N ASN A 107 3.80 -15.07 5.15
CA ASN A 107 4.67 -14.12 5.85
C ASN A 107 3.91 -13.13 6.75
N HIS A 108 2.59 -13.27 6.84
CA HIS A 108 1.70 -12.37 7.58
C HIS A 108 1.93 -10.89 7.22
N PHE A 109 2.03 -10.63 5.92
CA PHE A 109 2.37 -9.33 5.37
C PHE A 109 1.31 -8.80 4.40
N ALA A 110 1.00 -7.51 4.47
CA ALA A 110 0.13 -6.84 3.50
C ALA A 110 0.43 -5.35 3.38
N TYR A 111 0.04 -4.78 2.24
CA TYR A 111 -0.09 -3.34 2.08
C TYR A 111 -1.56 -2.94 2.04
N ALA A 112 -1.88 -1.77 2.60
CA ALA A 112 -3.22 -1.21 2.56
C ALA A 112 -3.18 0.19 1.95
N LEU A 113 -3.69 0.33 0.72
CA LEU A 113 -3.83 1.62 0.03
C LEU A 113 -5.02 2.39 0.60
N ARG A 114 -4.82 3.69 0.88
CA ARG A 114 -5.84 4.54 1.49
C ARG A 114 -5.80 5.96 0.95
N GLN A 115 -6.94 6.64 0.97
CA GLN A 115 -6.97 8.09 0.83
C GLN A 115 -6.69 8.76 2.18
N ALA A 116 -6.16 9.97 2.15
CA ALA A 116 -5.56 10.63 3.31
C ALA A 116 -6.53 10.93 4.48
N ASP A 117 -7.84 11.01 4.25
CA ASP A 117 -8.78 11.67 5.17
C ASP A 117 -9.45 10.77 6.23
N GLU A 118 -9.06 9.51 6.36
CA GLU A 118 -9.78 8.53 7.18
C GLU A 118 -8.91 7.92 8.29
N ASN A 119 -9.46 7.70 9.50
CA ASN A 119 -8.71 7.11 10.63
C ASN A 119 -8.16 5.70 10.29
N PRO A 120 -6.83 5.53 10.22
CA PRO A 120 -6.21 4.27 9.80
C PRO A 120 -6.48 3.11 10.75
N LEU A 121 -6.49 3.36 12.06
CA LEU A 121 -6.60 2.28 13.04
C LEU A 121 -7.97 1.60 13.02
N VAL A 122 -9.02 2.31 12.60
CA VAL A 122 -10.37 1.72 12.48
C VAL A 122 -10.49 0.90 11.21
N GLN A 123 -9.98 1.39 10.08
CA GLN A 123 -10.14 0.73 8.78
C GLN A 123 -9.19 -0.42 8.54
N LEU A 124 -8.05 -0.46 9.23
CA LEU A 124 -7.07 -1.53 9.07
C LEU A 124 -7.41 -2.76 9.93
N TRP A 125 -8.37 -2.66 10.85
CA TRP A 125 -8.78 -3.77 11.70
C TRP A 125 -9.23 -5.03 10.92
N PRO A 126 -10.07 -4.96 9.88
CA PRO A 126 -10.42 -6.14 9.08
C PRO A 126 -9.20 -6.82 8.47
N LEU A 127 -8.21 -6.05 8.00
CA LEU A 127 -6.97 -6.60 7.45
C LEU A 127 -6.13 -7.29 8.54
N VAL A 128 -6.07 -6.70 9.74
CA VAL A 128 -5.39 -7.31 10.90
C VAL A 128 -6.05 -8.64 11.29
N VAL A 129 -7.39 -8.67 11.33
CA VAL A 129 -8.13 -9.91 11.65
C VAL A 129 -7.95 -10.97 10.57
N ASP A 130 -7.94 -10.58 9.30
CA ASP A 130 -7.75 -11.50 8.17
C ASP A 130 -6.35 -12.12 8.14
N LEU A 131 -5.32 -11.31 8.44
CA LEU A 131 -3.93 -11.72 8.34
C LEU A 131 -3.39 -12.40 9.60
N CYS A 132 -3.97 -12.11 10.76
CA CYS A 132 -3.51 -12.67 12.03
C CYS A 132 -4.07 -14.10 12.22
N PRO A 133 -3.22 -15.11 12.44
CA PRO A 133 -3.69 -16.48 12.67
C PRO A 133 -4.30 -16.67 14.07
N LEU A 134 -4.13 -15.70 14.98
CA LEU A 134 -4.70 -15.74 16.32
C LEU A 134 -6.19 -15.33 16.28
N PRO A 135 -7.06 -15.97 17.07
CA PRO A 135 -8.48 -15.65 17.09
C PRO A 135 -8.74 -14.32 17.83
N LEU A 136 -8.54 -13.21 17.11
CA LEU A 136 -8.75 -11.86 17.64
C LEU A 136 -10.25 -11.56 17.81
N LEU A 137 -10.62 -11.09 19.00
CA LEU A 137 -12.01 -10.71 19.29
C LEU A 137 -12.26 -9.25 18.94
N GLN A 138 -13.49 -8.92 18.53
CA GLN A 138 -13.83 -7.57 18.08
C GLN A 138 -13.57 -6.48 19.14
N HIS A 139 -13.80 -6.78 20.41
CA HIS A 139 -13.53 -5.83 21.51
C HIS A 139 -12.05 -5.70 21.85
N TRP A 140 -11.17 -6.55 21.30
CA TRP A 140 -9.72 -6.41 21.43
C TRP A 140 -9.12 -5.42 20.44
N ARG A 141 -9.93 -4.86 19.52
CA ARG A 141 -9.45 -3.97 18.46
C ARG A 141 -8.50 -2.90 18.96
N GLU A 142 -8.92 -2.07 19.91
CA GLU A 142 -8.11 -0.95 20.39
C GLU A 142 -6.77 -1.38 21.00
N PRO A 143 -6.73 -2.29 21.99
CA PRO A 143 -5.45 -2.73 22.57
C PRO A 143 -4.56 -3.46 21.57
N VAL A 144 -5.11 -4.27 20.66
CA VAL A 144 -4.33 -4.95 19.63
C VAL A 144 -3.73 -3.95 18.65
N MET A 145 -4.53 -3.00 18.15
CA MET A 145 -4.04 -1.97 17.22
C MET A 145 -2.96 -1.09 17.85
N GLN A 146 -3.05 -0.82 19.16
CA GLN A 146 -2.01 -0.12 19.90
C GLN A 146 -0.70 -0.93 19.95
N VAL A 147 -0.77 -2.21 20.32
CA VAL A 147 0.40 -3.13 20.32
C VAL A 147 1.05 -3.17 18.94
N LEU A 148 0.27 -3.31 17.86
CA LEU A 148 0.81 -3.34 16.50
C LEU A 148 1.54 -2.06 16.12
N ALA A 149 1.03 -0.90 16.53
CA ALA A 149 1.68 0.39 16.29
C ALA A 149 2.97 0.54 17.12
N GLU A 150 2.92 0.20 18.41
CA GLU A 150 4.07 0.29 19.33
C GLU A 150 5.23 -0.62 18.91
N HIS A 151 4.90 -1.84 18.44
CA HIS A 151 5.88 -2.81 17.95
C HIS A 151 6.21 -2.66 16.46
N GLN A 152 5.82 -1.55 15.82
CA GLN A 152 6.17 -1.27 14.43
C GLN A 152 5.66 -2.32 13.41
N MET A 153 4.67 -3.12 13.79
CA MET A 153 4.04 -4.11 12.91
C MET A 153 3.01 -3.46 11.97
N LEU A 154 2.47 -2.30 12.36
CA LEU A 154 1.55 -1.51 11.55
C LEU A 154 2.07 -0.08 11.40
N GLN A 155 2.47 0.31 10.18
CA GLN A 155 3.16 1.57 9.93
C GLN A 155 2.68 2.25 8.64
N PRO A 156 2.59 3.59 8.61
CA PRO A 156 2.39 4.31 7.36
C PRO A 156 3.67 4.26 6.52
N LEU A 157 3.53 4.18 5.19
CA LEU A 157 4.67 4.29 4.29
C LEU A 157 5.09 5.76 4.13
N PRO A 158 6.41 6.06 4.13
CA PRO A 158 6.90 7.43 4.13
C PRO A 158 6.87 8.11 2.75
N GLY A 159 6.90 7.34 1.65
CA GLY A 159 7.11 7.85 0.29
C GLY A 159 5.81 8.07 -0.48
N ALA A 160 4.86 8.86 0.05
CA ALA A 160 3.59 9.15 -0.61
C ALA A 160 3.60 10.50 -1.35
N LEU A 161 3.21 10.47 -2.63
CA LEU A 161 2.92 11.62 -3.49
C LEU A 161 1.46 11.57 -3.90
N GLY A 162 0.79 12.72 -3.92
CA GLY A 162 -0.64 12.82 -4.23
C GLY A 162 -1.56 12.54 -3.04
N SER A 163 -2.80 12.13 -3.29
CA SER A 163 -3.80 11.88 -2.23
C SER A 163 -3.91 10.42 -1.80
N VAL A 164 -3.07 9.54 -2.33
CA VAL A 164 -3.03 8.12 -1.97
C VAL A 164 -1.84 7.90 -1.05
N GLY A 165 -2.10 7.36 0.13
CA GLY A 165 -1.09 6.83 1.04
C GLY A 165 -1.21 5.31 1.12
N ALA A 166 -0.26 4.68 1.80
CA ALA A 166 -0.36 3.26 2.13
C ALA A 166 0.13 2.99 3.55
N TRP A 167 -0.34 1.88 4.10
CA TRP A 167 0.15 1.30 5.34
C TRP A 167 0.75 -0.07 5.07
N ARG A 168 1.82 -0.39 5.77
CA ARG A 168 2.39 -1.74 5.85
C ARG A 168 1.89 -2.42 7.11
N LEU A 169 1.36 -3.62 6.95
CA LEU A 169 1.12 -4.57 8.03
C LEU A 169 2.12 -5.73 7.86
N SER A 170 2.93 -5.97 8.89
CA SER A 170 3.91 -7.06 8.94
C SER A 170 3.87 -7.65 10.35
N LEU A 171 3.12 -8.73 10.54
CA LEU A 171 2.96 -9.33 11.86
C LEU A 171 4.21 -10.14 12.25
N GLN A 172 4.71 -9.89 13.46
CA GLN A 172 5.79 -10.67 14.08
C GLN A 172 5.16 -11.52 15.18
N LEU A 173 4.76 -12.76 14.84
CA LEU A 173 3.97 -13.60 15.73
C LEU A 173 4.73 -14.02 17.00
N ASP A 174 6.04 -14.17 16.89
CA ASP A 174 6.96 -14.43 17.99
C ASP A 174 6.96 -13.32 19.05
N VAL A 175 6.64 -12.09 18.64
CA VAL A 175 6.47 -10.93 19.54
C VAL A 175 5.01 -10.76 19.94
N LEU A 176 4.08 -10.91 18.99
CA LEU A 176 2.65 -10.64 19.21
C LEU A 176 2.02 -11.66 20.17
N GLU A 177 2.32 -12.95 20.01
CA GLU A 177 1.72 -14.02 20.85
C GLU A 177 2.03 -13.84 22.34
N PRO A 178 3.29 -13.64 22.78
CA PRO A 178 3.60 -13.40 24.18
C PRO A 178 2.94 -12.14 24.74
N VAL A 179 2.92 -11.05 23.96
CA VAL A 179 2.34 -9.76 24.39
C VAL A 179 0.83 -9.90 24.61
N LEU A 180 0.11 -10.48 23.66
CA LEU A 180 -1.33 -10.72 23.82
C LEU A 180 -1.61 -11.69 24.97
N GLY A 181 -0.81 -12.75 25.12
CA GLY A 181 -0.91 -13.68 26.24
C GLY A 181 -0.75 -13.00 27.60
N GLU A 182 0.16 -12.03 27.70
CA GLU A 182 0.35 -11.26 28.93
C GLU A 182 -0.81 -10.30 29.21
N LEU A 183 -1.32 -9.60 28.19
CA LEU A 183 -2.51 -8.75 28.34
C LEU A 183 -3.74 -9.54 28.77
N ILE A 184 -3.88 -10.80 28.34
CA ILE A 184 -4.92 -11.71 28.82
C ILE A 184 -4.71 -12.06 30.31
N ARG A 185 -3.48 -12.44 30.70
CA ARG A 185 -3.15 -12.76 32.11
C ARG A 185 -3.38 -11.59 33.06
N GLN A 186 -3.13 -10.37 32.59
CA GLN A 186 -3.34 -9.13 33.34
C GLN A 186 -4.81 -8.66 33.35
N GLY A 187 -5.69 -9.32 32.57
CA GLY A 187 -7.11 -8.99 32.49
C GLY A 187 -7.45 -7.79 31.60
N TYR A 188 -6.48 -7.25 30.85
CA TYR A 188 -6.71 -6.21 29.84
C TYR A 188 -7.43 -6.75 28.60
N LEU A 189 -7.20 -8.02 28.26
CA LEU A 189 -7.94 -8.73 27.22
C LEU A 189 -8.78 -9.84 27.84
N THR A 190 -10.10 -9.78 27.65
CA THR A 190 -11.04 -10.78 28.17
C THR A 190 -11.56 -11.67 27.04
N THR A 191 -11.71 -12.97 27.29
CA THR A 191 -12.24 -13.94 26.32
C THR A 191 -13.76 -13.98 26.27
N SER A 192 -14.44 -13.36 27.24
CA SER A 192 -15.90 -13.22 27.27
C SER A 192 -16.31 -11.79 26.89
N THR A 193 -17.29 -11.68 26.00
CA THR A 193 -18.07 -10.45 25.78
C THR A 193 -19.03 -10.27 26.96
N SER A 194 -18.51 -10.12 28.17
CA SER A 194 -19.35 -9.82 29.33
C SER A 194 -19.75 -8.36 29.23
N THR A 195 -20.98 -8.09 28.80
CA THR A 195 -21.69 -6.84 29.09
C THR A 195 -21.56 -6.57 30.58
N ALA A 196 -20.70 -5.62 30.96
CA ALA A 196 -20.50 -5.28 32.36
C ALA A 196 -21.82 -4.79 32.95
N ARG A 197 -22.35 -5.58 33.89
CA ARG A 197 -23.45 -5.23 34.77
C ARG A 197 -22.97 -4.06 35.62
N ALA A 198 -23.61 -2.90 35.50
CA ALA A 198 -23.31 -1.74 36.34
C ALA A 198 -23.53 -2.08 37.83
N PRO A 199 -22.66 -1.66 38.76
CA PRO A 199 -22.92 -1.76 40.18
C PRO A 199 -24.08 -0.83 40.57
N ALA A 200 -24.94 -1.31 41.46
CA ALA A 200 -26.06 -0.58 42.07
C ALA A 200 -25.58 0.45 43.10
#